data_AF-A0A2G5LDF1-F1
#
_entry.id   AF-A0A2G5LDF1-F1
#
_cell.length_a   1.000
_cell.length_b   1.000
_cell.length_c   1.000
_cell.angle_alpha   90.00
_cell.angle_beta   90.00
_cell.angle_gamma   90.00
#
_symmetry.space_group_name_H-M   'P 1'
#
loop_
_entity.id
_entity.type
_entity.pdbx_description
1 polymer ?
#
loop_
_entity_poly.entity_id
_entity_poly.type
_entity_poly.pdbx_seq_one_letter_code
_entity_poly.pdbx_strand_id
1 'polypeptide(L)' 'MAKESISEIRELLRNATERLEEVREKGDEAISAYDLSMGYDANFYLNVSPMLECHVDYYQRQLDEALKHGEQLKLL' A
#
# COMPACT_ATOMS: atom_id res chain seq x y z
N MET A 1 -15.24 12.00 -4.90
CA MET A 1 -13.96 11.27 -5.00
C MET A 1 -13.92 10.66 -6.39
N ALA A 2 -12.86 10.87 -7.16
CA ALA A 2 -12.73 10.20 -8.45
C ALA A 2 -12.67 8.68 -8.19
N LYS A 3 -13.45 7.88 -8.94
CA LYS A 3 -13.30 6.43 -8.89
C LYS A 3 -11.97 6.10 -9.57
N GLU A 4 -11.00 5.63 -8.79
CA GLU A 4 -9.79 5.00 -9.31
C GLU A 4 -10.19 3.82 -10.20
N SER A 5 -9.53 3.67 -11.33
CA SER A 5 -9.68 2.53 -12.22
C SER A 5 -9.08 1.27 -11.59
N ILE A 6 -9.55 0.09 -12.01
CA ILE A 6 -8.99 -1.20 -11.54
C ILE A 6 -7.48 -1.27 -11.78
N SER A 7 -6.98 -0.73 -12.89
CA SER A 7 -5.55 -0.64 -13.19
C SER A 7 -4.79 0.21 -12.17
N GLU A 8 -5.34 1.36 -11.78
CA GLU A 8 -4.73 2.23 -10.76
C GLU A 8 -4.74 1.56 -9.40
N ILE A 9 -5.84 0.90 -9.01
CA ILE A 9 -5.93 0.19 -7.74
C ILE A 9 -4.90 -0.95 -7.69
N ARG A 10 -4.71 -1.70 -8.78
CA ARG A 10 -3.68 -2.75 -8.89
C ARG A 10 -2.27 -2.20 -8.75
N GLU A 11 -1.99 -1.06 -9.36
CA GLU A 11 -0.70 -0.39 -9.24
C GLU A 11 -0.44 0.12 -7.82
N LEU A 12 -1.44 0.73 -7.18
CA LEU A 12 -1.37 1.18 -5.79
C LEU A 12 -1.15 0.01 -4.83
N LEU A 13 -1.88 -1.09 -5.02
CA LEU A 13 -1.69 -2.31 -4.25
C LEU A 13 -0.27 -2.87 -4.42
N ARG A 14 0.22 -2.97 -5.66
CA ARG A 14 1.59 -3.44 -5.94
C ARG A 14 2.63 -2.57 -5.24
N ASN A 15 2.54 -1.26 -5.39
CA ASN A 15 3.50 -0.32 -4.78
C ASN A 15 3.44 -0.38 -3.24
N ALA A 16 2.25 -0.53 -2.65
CA ALA A 16 2.09 -0.68 -1.20
C ALA A 16 2.73 -1.98 -0.69
N THR A 17 2.54 -3.10 -1.42
CA THR A 17 3.14 -4.40 -1.10
C THR A 17 4.66 -4.34 -1.21
N GLU A 18 5.19 -3.82 -2.33
CA GLU A 18 6.64 -3.64 -2.53
C GLU A 18 7.26 -2.78 -1.43
N ARG A 19 6.57 -1.72 -1.01
CA ARG A 19 7.04 -0.87 0.08
C ARG A 19 7.06 -1.59 1.43
N LEU A 20 6.02 -2.37 1.73
CA LEU A 20 5.96 -3.17 2.95
C LEU A 20 7.08 -4.22 2.97
N GLU A 21 7.32 -4.90 1.86
CA GLU A 21 8.40 -5.88 1.71
C GLU A 21 9.78 -5.24 1.85
N GLU A 22 10.01 -4.10 1.19
CA GLU A 22 11.27 -3.38 1.29
C GLU A 22 11.61 -2.99 2.74
N VAL A 23 10.62 -2.49 3.49
CA VAL A 23 10.81 -2.13 4.91
C VAL A 23 11.01 -3.37 5.79
N ARG A 24 10.35 -4.49 5.48
CA ARG A 24 10.58 -5.77 6.19
C ARG A 24 11.98 -6.33 5.94
N GLU A 25 12.50 -6.20 4.72
CA GLU A 25 13.81 -6.73 4.34
C GLU A 25 14.97 -5.84 4.80
N LYS A 26 14.85 -4.53 4.58
CA LYS A 26 15.96 -3.57 4.79
C LYS A 26 15.85 -2.81 6.11
N GLY A 27 14.71 -2.87 6.79
CA GLY A 27 14.49 -2.12 8.03
C GLY A 27 14.64 -0.61 7.82
N ASP A 28 15.38 0.04 8.72
CA ASP A 28 15.56 1.49 8.74
C ASP A 28 16.24 2.03 7.47
N GLU A 29 17.02 1.21 6.75
CA GLU A 29 17.63 1.61 5.48
C GLU A 29 16.60 1.93 4.39
N ALA A 30 15.40 1.35 4.48
CA ALA A 30 14.30 1.67 3.59
C ALA A 30 13.61 2.99 3.98
N ILE A 31 13.83 3.51 5.18
CA ILE A 31 13.10 4.66 5.70
C ILE A 31 13.78 5.97 5.30
N SER A 32 12.98 7.01 5.03
CA SER A 32 13.52 8.31 4.66
C SER A 32 14.29 8.92 5.83
N ALA A 33 15.35 9.70 5.54
CA ALA A 33 16.11 10.40 6.56
C ALA A 33 15.22 11.36 7.39
N TYR A 34 14.19 11.94 6.77
CA TYR A 34 13.21 12.78 7.46
C TYR A 34 12.41 11.99 8.49
N ASP A 35 11.83 10.85 8.09
CA ASP A 35 11.02 10.01 8.99
C ASP A 35 11.87 9.46 10.14
N LEU A 36 13.10 9.03 9.86
CA LEU A 36 14.06 8.62 10.90
C LEU A 36 14.36 9.78 11.87
N SER A 37 14.54 11.01 11.37
CA SER A 37 14.78 12.19 12.22
C SER A 37 13.59 12.54 13.11
N MET A 38 12.39 12.12 12.72
CA MET A 38 11.14 12.29 13.47
C MET A 38 10.84 11.10 14.41
N GLY A 39 11.69 10.08 14.42
CA GLY A 39 11.51 8.86 15.23
C GLY A 39 10.58 7.82 14.63
N TYR A 40 10.24 7.94 13.34
CA TYR A 40 9.46 6.95 12.60
C TYR A 40 10.40 5.96 11.92
N ASP A 41 10.90 5.00 12.70
CA ASP A 41 11.77 3.92 12.22
C ASP A 41 10.96 2.75 11.60
N ALA A 42 11.64 1.73 11.11
CA ALA A 42 10.95 0.58 10.50
C ALA A 42 10.06 -0.15 11.52
N ASN A 43 10.48 -0.25 12.78
CA ASN A 43 9.67 -0.84 13.83
C ASN A 43 8.40 -0.03 14.10
N PHE A 44 8.47 1.31 13.99
CA PHE A 44 7.30 2.16 14.06
C PHE A 44 6.30 1.80 12.96
N TYR A 45 6.74 1.75 11.70
CA TYR A 45 5.87 1.47 10.55
C TYR A 45 5.38 0.03 10.44
N LEU A 46 6.10 -0.93 11.04
CA LEU A 46 5.74 -2.36 11.00
C LEU A 46 4.93 -2.81 12.22
N ASN A 47 5.20 -2.26 13.41
CA ASN A 47 4.69 -2.81 14.67
C ASN A 47 3.95 -1.77 15.54
N VAL A 48 4.44 -0.54 15.67
CA VAL A 48 3.81 0.47 16.56
C VAL A 48 2.57 1.07 15.91
N SER A 49 2.70 1.43 14.63
CA SER A 49 1.66 1.95 13.77
C SER A 49 1.81 1.25 12.42
N PRO A 50 1.14 0.10 12.21
CA PRO A 50 1.32 -0.76 11.04
C PRO A 50 0.71 -0.15 9.76
N MET A 51 1.06 1.10 9.45
CA MET A 51 0.47 1.88 8.36
C MET A 51 0.76 1.24 7.01
N LEU A 52 1.92 0.60 6.84
CA LEU A 52 2.27 -0.07 5.59
C LEU A 52 1.36 -1.27 5.31
N GLU A 53 1.05 -2.08 6.33
CA GLU A 53 0.08 -3.17 6.21
C GLU A 53 -1.34 -2.64 5.98
N CYS A 54 -1.71 -1.57 6.68
CA CYS A 54 -3.01 -0.91 6.48
C CYS A 54 -3.20 -0.39 5.05
N HIS A 55 -2.14 0.09 4.38
CA HIS A 55 -2.22 0.49 2.97
C HIS A 55 -2.48 -0.70 2.04
N VAL A 56 -1.80 -1.82 2.27
CA VAL A 56 -2.02 -3.07 1.49
C VAL A 56 -3.47 -3.53 1.67
N ASP A 57 -3.95 -3.63 2.90
CA ASP A 57 -5.32 -4.03 3.21
C ASP A 57 -6.36 -3.10 2.58
N TYR A 58 -6.10 -1.79 2.61
CA TYR A 58 -6.97 -0.80 2.01
C TYR A 58 -7.11 -1.01 0.50
N TYR A 59 -6.00 -1.09 -0.23
CA TYR A 59 -6.05 -1.27 -1.69
C TYR A 59 -6.56 -2.65 -2.10
N GLN A 60 -6.28 -3.69 -1.30
CA GLN A 60 -6.85 -5.02 -1.53
C GLN A 60 -8.39 -4.98 -1.41
N ARG A 61 -8.93 -4.35 -0.36
CA ARG A 61 -10.39 -4.19 -0.20
C ARG A 61 -11.01 -3.35 -1.32
N GLN A 62 -10.32 -2.30 -1.76
CA GLN A 62 -10.78 -1.51 -2.92
C GLN A 62 -10.82 -2.36 -4.19
N LEU A 63 -9.79 -3.20 -4.42
CA LEU A 63 -9.73 -4.10 -5.57
C LEU A 63 -10.85 -5.15 -5.50
N ASP A 64 -11.05 -5.77 -4.34
CA ASP A 64 -12.10 -6.76 -4.11
C ASP A 64 -13.49 -6.17 -4.38
N GLU A 65 -13.77 -4.95 -3.89
CA GLU A 65 -15.04 -4.28 -4.14
C GLU A 65 -15.21 -3.89 -5.61
N ALA A 66 -14.13 -3.48 -6.29
CA ALA A 66 -14.15 -3.17 -7.73
C ALA A 66 -14.38 -4.42 -8.59
N LEU A 67 -13.96 -5.60 -8.13
CA LEU A 67 -14.09 -6.88 -8.82
C LEU A 67 -15.32 -7.69 -8.40
N LYS A 68 -16.02 -7.29 -7.34
CA LYS A 68 -17.16 -7.99 -6.73
C LYS A 68 -18.32 -8.29 -7.70
N HIS A 69 -18.46 -7.51 -8.76
CA HIS A 69 -19.47 -7.69 -9.80
C HIS A 69 -18.90 -8.23 -11.14
N GLY A 70 -17.69 -8.79 -11.11
CA GLY A 70 -16.91 -9.19 -12.29
C GLY A 70 -16.01 -8.05 -12.79
N GLU A 71 -14.95 -8.38 -13.56
CA GLU A 71 -14.13 -7.36 -14.22
C GLU A 71 -15.03 -6.56 -15.17
N GLN A 72 -15.30 -5.30 -14.82
CA GLN A 72 -16.00 -4.38 -15.69
C GLN A 72 -15.00 -3.89 -16.75
N LEU A 73 -14.76 -4.73 -17.77
CA LEU A 73 -14.13 -4.30 -19.01
C LEU A 73 -14.95 -3.11 -19.50
N LYS A 74 -14.35 -1.91 -19.51
CA LYS A 74 -14.96 -0.75 -20.16
C LYS A 74 -15.40 -1.20 -21.55
N LEU A 75 -16.72 -1.22 -21.78
CA LEU A 75 -17.28 -1.29 -23.12
C LEU A 75 -16.71 -0.08 -23.88
N LEU A 76 -15.81 -0.36 -24.81
CA LEU A 76 -15.43 0.56 -25.88
C LEU A 76 -16.67 0.89 -26.72
#